data_AF-A0A8S3G1T4-F1
#
_entry.id   AF-A0A8S3G1T4-F1
#
_cell.length_a   1.000
_cell.length_b   1.000
_cell.length_c   1.000
_cell.angle_alpha   90.00
_cell.angle_beta   90.00
_cell.angle_gamma   90.00
#
_symmetry.space_group_name_H-M   'P 1'
#
loop_
_entity.id
_entity.type
_entity.pdbx_description
1 polymer ?
#
loop_
_entity_poly.entity_id
_entity_poly.type
_entity_poly.pdbx_seq_one_letter_code
_entity_poly.pdbx_strand_id
1 'polypeptide(L)'
;LPDGSLLSRKAEELRLKYHPIEIDVHMDISEKLPYMIEWWRSAQSLFVLSNLTKSVIRKLVHESSMELKTGVQEFMTDLLRSETPILIFSAGLGDIIEIFLEKEIPEFRHNHESSHIVSNFIQYDNDE
;
A
#
# COMPACT_ATOMS: atom_id res chain seq x y z
N LEU A 1 -21.11 -6.10 -0.97
CA LEU A 1 -20.02 -5.54 -0.14
C LEU A 1 -20.70 -4.81 1.02
N PRO A 2 -20.27 -4.97 2.28
CA PRO A 2 -20.62 -3.99 3.33
C PRO A 2 -20.41 -2.59 2.74
N ASP A 3 -21.37 -1.69 2.98
CA ASP A 3 -21.54 -0.46 2.21
C ASP A 3 -20.20 0.26 1.99
N GLY A 4 -19.65 0.16 0.77
CA GLY A 4 -18.36 0.74 0.43
C GLY A 4 -18.35 2.26 0.63
N SER A 5 -19.53 2.89 0.60
CA SER A 5 -19.73 4.30 0.95
C SER A 5 -19.37 4.58 2.41
N LEU A 6 -19.73 3.68 3.34
CA LEU A 6 -19.45 3.84 4.76
C LEU A 6 -17.95 3.72 5.06
N LEU A 7 -17.27 2.74 4.45
CA LEU A 7 -15.82 2.54 4.63
C LEU A 7 -15.04 3.74 4.08
N SER A 8 -15.38 4.18 2.86
CA SER A 8 -14.79 5.37 2.25
C SER A 8 -15.00 6.62 3.09
N ARG A 9 -16.20 6.83 3.64
CA ARG A 9 -16.48 7.95 4.53
C ARG A 9 -15.63 7.90 5.81
N LYS A 10 -15.53 6.74 6.46
CA LYS A 10 -14.71 6.60 7.67
C LYS A 10 -13.22 6.79 7.38
N ALA A 11 -12.73 6.29 6.24
CA ALA A 11 -11.35 6.50 5.83
C ALA A 11 -11.06 7.99 5.58
N GLU A 12 -12.01 8.70 4.97
CA GLU A 12 -11.91 10.15 4.76
C GLU A 12 -11.96 10.94 6.08
N GLU A 13 -12.83 10.55 7.02
CA GLU A 13 -12.87 11.14 8.37
C GLU A 13 -11.52 10.98 9.09
N LEU A 14 -10.89 9.81 9.01
CA LEU A 14 -9.54 9.60 9.54
C LEU A 14 -8.51 10.50 8.84
N ARG A 15 -8.53 10.56 7.50
CA ARG A 15 -7.62 11.41 6.73
C ARG A 15 -7.74 12.88 7.11
N LEU A 16 -8.97 13.41 7.20
CA LEU A 16 -9.24 14.80 7.59
C LEU A 16 -8.74 15.11 9.00
N LYS A 17 -8.76 14.14 9.92
CA LYS A 17 -8.23 14.29 11.29
C LYS A 17 -6.69 14.29 11.31
N TYR A 18 -6.05 13.32 10.68
CA TYR A 18 -4.62 13.05 10.90
C TYR A 18 -3.69 13.66 9.84
N HIS A 19 -4.15 13.85 8.61
CA HIS A 19 -3.30 14.41 7.56
C HIS A 19 -2.78 15.82 7.89
N PRO A 20 -3.56 16.74 8.49
CA PRO A 20 -3.04 18.03 8.93
C PRO A 20 -1.89 17.89 9.95
N ILE A 21 -1.92 16.87 10.81
CA ILE A 21 -0.89 16.59 11.81
C ILE A 21 0.38 16.01 11.15
N GLU A 22 0.20 15.10 10.19
CA GLU A 22 1.29 14.50 9.40
C GLU A 22 2.17 15.57 8.74
N ILE A 23 1.53 16.54 8.06
CA ILE A 23 2.21 17.58 7.29
C ILE A 23 2.58 18.82 8.10
N ASP A 24 2.22 18.89 9.39
CA ASP A 24 2.47 20.07 10.22
C ASP A 24 3.96 20.32 10.41
N VAL A 25 4.51 21.35 9.78
CA VAL A 25 5.94 21.68 9.87
C VAL A 25 6.37 22.22 11.24
N HIS A 26 5.42 22.54 12.12
CA HIS A 26 5.67 23.11 13.45
C HIS A 26 5.65 22.06 14.57
N MET A 27 5.25 20.83 14.27
CA MET A 27 5.20 19.74 15.24
C MET A 27 6.41 18.82 15.08
N ASP A 28 7.04 18.44 16.19
CA ASP A 28 8.19 17.54 16.16
C ASP A 28 7.78 16.11 15.80
N ILE A 29 8.71 15.36 15.22
CA ILE A 29 8.47 13.96 14.83
C ILE A 29 8.01 13.11 16.02
N SER A 30 8.60 13.32 17.21
CA SER A 30 8.22 12.61 18.43
C SER A 30 6.78 12.89 18.87
N GLU A 31 6.30 14.11 18.62
CA GLU A 31 4.93 14.53 18.95
C GLU A 31 3.93 13.97 17.93
N LYS A 32 4.32 13.90 16.65
CA LYS A 32 3.51 13.30 15.58
C LYS A 32 3.37 11.79 15.69
N LEU A 33 4.42 11.12 16.14
CA LEU A 33 4.53 9.67 16.17
C LEU A 33 3.30 8.95 16.78
N PRO A 34 2.81 9.31 18.00
CA PRO A 34 1.63 8.66 18.56
C PRO A 34 0.38 8.83 17.68
N TYR A 35 0.21 9.98 17.01
CA TYR A 35 -0.91 10.20 16.10
C TYR A 35 -0.82 9.36 14.83
N MET A 36 0.38 9.20 14.25
CA MET A 36 0.57 8.34 13.08
C MET A 36 0.32 6.87 13.41
N ILE A 37 0.71 6.42 14.61
CA ILE A 37 0.40 5.08 15.11
C ILE A 37 -1.12 4.90 15.28
N GLU A 38 -1.82 5.86 15.87
CA GLU A 38 -3.28 5.82 16.03
C GLU A 38 -4.00 5.81 14.67
N TRP A 39 -3.57 6.66 13.74
CA TRP A 39 -4.11 6.71 12.39
C TRP A 39 -3.95 5.38 11.68
N TRP A 40 -2.74 4.82 11.69
CA TRP A 40 -2.44 3.55 11.02
C TRP A 40 -3.30 2.41 11.60
N ARG A 41 -3.37 2.28 12.93
CA ARG A 41 -4.21 1.26 13.60
C ARG A 41 -5.69 1.42 13.27
N SER A 42 -6.18 2.66 13.24
CA SER A 42 -7.58 2.96 12.94
C SER A 42 -7.92 2.61 11.49
N ALA A 43 -7.05 2.96 10.55
CA ALA A 43 -7.21 2.63 9.14
C ALA A 43 -7.18 1.11 8.92
N GLN A 44 -6.21 0.40 9.51
CA GLN A 44 -6.13 -1.06 9.45
C GLN A 44 -7.40 -1.74 10.00
N SER A 45 -7.98 -1.22 11.08
CA SER A 45 -9.22 -1.75 11.64
C SER A 45 -10.40 -1.66 10.66
N LEU A 46 -10.45 -0.63 9.80
CA LEU A 46 -11.46 -0.53 8.75
C LEU A 46 -11.30 -1.62 7.69
N PHE A 47 -10.06 -1.96 7.33
CA PHE A 47 -9.75 -3.04 6.39
C PHE A 47 -10.18 -4.41 6.95
N VAL A 48 -9.85 -4.72 8.21
CA VAL A 48 -10.25 -5.99 8.85
C VAL A 48 -11.77 -6.14 8.87
N LEU A 49 -12.50 -5.08 9.23
CA LEU A 49 -13.97 -5.10 9.27
C LEU A 49 -14.63 -5.33 7.90
N SER A 50 -13.89 -5.11 6.81
CA SER A 50 -14.41 -5.22 5.45
C SER A 50 -14.26 -6.62 4.83
N ASN A 51 -13.62 -7.56 5.55
CA ASN A 51 -13.43 -8.96 5.16
C ASN A 51 -12.95 -9.13 3.71
N LEU A 52 -11.91 -8.38 3.33
CA LEU A 52 -11.38 -8.36 1.97
C LEU A 52 -10.59 -9.64 1.69
N THR A 53 -10.97 -10.34 0.63
CA THR A 53 -10.19 -11.49 0.13
C THR A 53 -9.09 -11.00 -0.81
N LYS A 54 -8.05 -11.82 -1.01
CA LYS A 54 -6.98 -11.54 -1.98
C LYS A 54 -7.51 -11.31 -3.40
N SER A 55 -8.56 -12.04 -3.79
CA SER A 55 -9.24 -11.85 -5.09
C SER A 55 -9.91 -10.49 -5.23
N VAL A 56 -10.55 -9.99 -4.17
CA VAL A 56 -11.15 -8.65 -4.14
C VAL A 56 -10.07 -7.58 -4.23
N ILE A 57 -8.97 -7.71 -3.46
CA ILE A 57 -7.84 -6.77 -3.54
C ILE A 57 -7.28 -6.72 -4.97
N ARG A 58 -7.03 -7.89 -5.58
CA ARG A 58 -6.54 -7.96 -6.97
C ARG A 58 -7.46 -7.23 -7.93
N LYS A 59 -8.78 -7.48 -7.84
CA LYS A 59 -9.78 -6.78 -8.66
C LYS A 59 -9.71 -5.25 -8.45
N LEU A 60 -9.67 -4.79 -7.21
CA LEU A 60 -9.60 -3.36 -6.89
C LEU A 60 -8.33 -2.70 -7.46
N VAL A 61 -7.18 -3.35 -7.37
CA VAL A 61 -5.92 -2.83 -7.95
C VAL A 61 -6.03 -2.69 -9.47
N HIS A 62 -6.62 -3.68 -10.16
CA HIS A 62 -6.83 -3.61 -11.61
C HIS A 62 -7.83 -2.53 -12.03
N GLU A 63 -8.86 -2.26 -11.21
CA GLU A 63 -9.87 -1.23 -11.46
C GLU A 63 -9.45 0.17 -10.98
N SER A 64 -8.35 0.27 -10.22
CA SER A 64 -7.87 1.54 -9.66
C SER A 64 -7.24 2.45 -10.72
N SER A 65 -7.22 3.76 -10.44
CA SER A 65 -6.52 4.77 -11.24
C SER A 65 -5.07 4.99 -10.76
N MET A 66 -4.44 3.97 -10.16
CA MET A 66 -3.04 4.05 -9.73
C MET A 66 -2.11 4.07 -10.94
N GLU A 67 -1.09 4.92 -10.87
CA GLU A 67 -0.11 5.10 -11.96
C GLU A 67 1.30 5.20 -11.37
N LEU A 68 2.27 4.64 -12.09
CA LEU A 68 3.67 4.88 -11.83
C LEU A 68 4.03 6.31 -12.27
N LYS A 69 4.99 6.93 -11.58
CA LYS A 69 5.58 8.19 -12.08
C LYS A 69 6.28 7.90 -13.42
N THR A 70 6.28 8.90 -14.31
CA THR A 70 6.98 8.83 -15.60
C THR A 70 8.43 8.36 -15.43
N GLY A 71 8.85 7.37 -16.22
CA GLY A 71 10.21 6.82 -16.20
C GLY A 71 10.46 5.73 -15.15
N VAL A 72 9.55 5.52 -14.19
CA VAL A 72 9.74 4.51 -13.13
C VAL A 72 9.63 3.09 -13.70
N GLN A 73 8.74 2.85 -14.65
CA GLN A 73 8.57 1.54 -15.26
C GLN A 73 9.85 1.11 -15.98
N GLU A 74 10.42 2.00 -16.80
CA GLU A 74 11.67 1.77 -17.54
C GLU A 74 12.85 1.60 -16.59
N PHE A 75 13.01 2.51 -15.62
CA PHE A 75 14.05 2.44 -14.60
C PHE A 75 14.05 1.11 -13.84
N MET A 76 12.89 0.70 -13.34
CA MET A 76 12.76 -0.57 -12.60
C MET A 76 13.01 -1.77 -13.51
N THR A 77 12.55 -1.73 -14.75
CA THR A 77 12.78 -2.80 -15.73
C THR A 77 14.27 -3.01 -15.99
N ASP A 78 15.03 -1.92 -16.17
CA ASP A 78 16.47 -1.98 -16.40
C ASP A 78 17.23 -2.52 -15.18
N LEU A 79 16.83 -2.12 -13.97
CA LEU A 79 17.40 -2.65 -12.73
C LEU A 79 17.13 -4.15 -12.57
N LEU A 80 15.90 -4.60 -12.83
CA LEU A 80 15.54 -6.01 -12.74
C LEU A 80 16.29 -6.85 -13.79
N ARG A 81 16.41 -6.37 -15.03
CA ARG A 81 17.15 -7.09 -16.10
C ARG A 81 18.65 -7.17 -15.84
N SER A 82 19.20 -6.20 -15.11
CA SER A 82 20.60 -6.21 -14.68
C SER A 82 20.83 -6.94 -13.34
N GLU A 83 19.79 -7.59 -12.80
CA GLU A 83 19.82 -8.28 -11.49
C GLU A 83 20.29 -7.36 -10.34
N THR A 84 20.05 -6.06 -10.47
CA THR A 84 20.39 -5.09 -9.42
C THR A 84 19.44 -5.26 -8.24
N PRO A 85 19.94 -5.42 -6.99
CA PRO A 85 19.07 -5.54 -5.83
C PRO A 85 18.19 -4.30 -5.61
N ILE A 86 16.87 -4.51 -5.47
CA ILE A 86 15.89 -3.44 -5.21
C ILE A 86 15.18 -3.72 -3.89
N LEU A 87 15.21 -2.75 -2.98
CA LEU A 87 14.39 -2.76 -1.77
C LEU A 87 13.30 -1.69 -1.85
N ILE A 88 12.05 -2.14 -1.88
CA ILE A 88 10.87 -1.28 -1.75
C ILE A 88 10.45 -1.29 -0.29
N PHE A 89 10.82 -0.26 0.46
CA PHE A 89 10.42 -0.08 1.85
C PHE A 89 9.23 0.88 1.92
N SER A 90 8.06 0.36 2.27
CA SER A 90 6.81 1.11 2.30
C SER A 90 6.09 0.98 3.63
N ALA A 91 5.48 2.08 4.10
CA ALA A 91 4.53 2.06 5.20
C ALA A 91 3.10 1.69 4.73
N GLY A 92 2.90 1.47 3.42
CA GLY A 92 1.60 1.11 2.83
C GLY A 92 1.22 -0.37 3.00
N LEU A 93 0.34 -0.83 2.11
CA LEU A 93 -0.12 -2.22 2.06
C LEU A 93 0.69 -3.02 1.01
N GLY A 94 1.44 -4.01 1.48
CA GLY A 94 2.35 -4.84 0.67
C GLY A 94 1.65 -5.55 -0.47
N ASP A 95 0.50 -6.19 -0.22
CA ASP A 95 -0.29 -6.92 -1.23
C ASP A 95 -0.71 -6.01 -2.39
N ILE A 96 -1.10 -4.77 -2.10
CA ILE A 96 -1.47 -3.79 -3.13
C ILE A 96 -0.26 -3.40 -3.96
N ILE A 97 0.88 -3.14 -3.31
CA ILE A 97 2.12 -2.75 -3.99
C ILE A 97 2.60 -3.88 -4.90
N GLU A 98 2.62 -5.11 -4.41
CA GLU A 98 3.04 -6.28 -5.18
C GLU A 98 2.15 -6.48 -6.41
N ILE A 99 0.83 -6.56 -6.23
CA ILE A 99 -0.11 -6.74 -7.34
C ILE A 99 -0.01 -5.60 -8.36
N PHE A 100 0.18 -4.36 -7.89
CA PHE A 100 0.32 -3.20 -8.76
C PHE A 100 1.62 -3.25 -9.58
N LEU A 101 2.76 -3.56 -8.94
CA LEU A 101 4.04 -3.67 -9.65
C LEU A 101 4.05 -4.85 -10.62
N GLU A 102 3.47 -5.98 -10.25
CA GLU A 102 3.27 -7.12 -11.16
C GLU A 102 2.40 -6.79 -12.39
N LYS A 103 1.44 -5.87 -12.23
CA LYS A 103 0.56 -5.41 -13.31
C LYS A 103 1.31 -4.47 -14.26
N GLU A 104 2.06 -3.52 -13.71
CA GLU A 104 2.73 -2.46 -14.50
C GLU A 104 4.11 -2.88 -15.02
N ILE A 105 4.79 -3.83 -14.38
CA ILE A 105 6.18 -4.22 -14.67
C ILE A 105 6.26 -5.76 -14.79
N PRO A 106 6.11 -6.33 -16.00
CA PRO A 106 6.10 -7.78 -16.21
C PRO A 106 7.35 -8.52 -15.67
N GLU A 107 8.52 -7.87 -15.71
CA GLU A 107 9.79 -8.38 -15.18
C GLU A 107 9.75 -8.58 -13.66
N PHE A 108 8.92 -7.82 -12.93
CA PHE A 108 8.82 -7.90 -11.48
C PHE A 108 8.34 -9.29 -11.01
N ARG A 109 7.44 -9.93 -11.76
CA ARG A 109 6.93 -11.30 -11.48
C ARG A 109 7.99 -12.39 -11.52
N HIS A 110 9.07 -12.16 -12.26
CA HIS A 110 10.08 -13.19 -12.54
C HIS A 110 11.31 -13.03 -11.65
N ASN A 111 11.45 -11.91 -10.95
CA ASN A 111 12.69 -11.52 -10.29
C ASN A 111 12.50 -11.21 -8.80
N HIS A 112 11.76 -12.09 -8.12
CA HIS A 112 11.53 -12.03 -6.66
C HIS A 112 12.80 -12.28 -5.83
N GLU A 113 13.89 -12.78 -6.43
CA GLU A 113 15.15 -13.01 -5.72
C GLU A 113 15.97 -11.72 -5.55
N SER A 114 15.94 -10.82 -6.53
CA SER A 114 16.67 -9.53 -6.49
C SER A 114 15.79 -8.35 -6.05
N SER A 115 14.48 -8.53 -5.93
CA SER A 115 13.55 -7.49 -5.47
C SER A 115 12.83 -7.89 -4.18
N HIS A 116 12.85 -7.00 -3.19
CA HIS A 116 12.23 -7.21 -1.89
C HIS A 116 11.27 -6.08 -1.55
N ILE A 117 10.08 -6.43 -1.08
CA ILE A 117 9.11 -5.49 -0.54
C ILE A 117 9.06 -5.68 0.97
N VAL A 118 9.42 -4.64 1.72
CA VAL A 118 9.21 -4.57 3.18
C VAL A 118 8.07 -3.60 3.42
N SER A 119 6.92 -4.14 3.82
CA SER A 119 5.66 -3.41 3.95
C SER A 119 4.71 -4.11 4.93
N ASN A 120 3.52 -3.54 5.14
CA ASN A 120 2.48 -4.19 5.93
C ASN A 120 1.67 -5.12 5.02
N PHE A 121 1.81 -6.44 5.19
CA PHE A 121 1.05 -7.44 4.44
C PHE A 121 -0.22 -7.85 5.19
N ILE A 122 -1.28 -8.11 4.43
CA ILE A 122 -2.56 -8.56 4.96
C ILE A 122 -2.42 -10.02 5.38
N GLN A 123 -2.79 -10.32 6.62
CA GLN A 123 -2.97 -11.69 7.07
C GLN A 123 -4.41 -12.11 6.76
N TYR A 124 -4.57 -13.11 5.89
CA TYR A 124 -5.88 -13.65 5.51
C TYR A 124 -6.25 -14.82 6.45
N ASP A 125 -7.52 -14.92 6.84
CA ASP A 125 -8.01 -15.95 7.78
C ASP A 125 -7.98 -17.38 7.21
N ASN A 126 -7.77 -17.56 5.88
CA ASN A 126 -7.61 -18.86 5.24
C ASN A 126 -6.59 -18.78 4.09
N ASP A 127 -5.60 -19.68 4.11
CA ASP A 127 -4.67 -19.98 3.01
C ASP A 127 -5.35 -20.87 1.94
N GLU A 128 -6.34 -20.33 1.22
CA GLU A 128 -6.80 -20.89 -0.07
C GLU A 128 -6.91 -19.83 -1.17
#